data_AF-A0A0C2H7R7-F1
#
_entry.id   AF-A0A0C2H7R7-F1
#
_cell.length_a   1.000
_cell.length_b   1.000
_cell.length_c   1.000
_cell.angle_alpha   90.00
_cell.angle_beta   90.00
_cell.angle_gamma   90.00
#
_symmetry.space_group_name_H-M   'P 1'
#
loop_
_entity.id
_entity.type
_entity.pdbx_description
1 polymer ?
#
loop_
_entity_poly.entity_id
_entity_poly.type
_entity_poly.pdbx_seq_one_letter_code
_entity_poly.pdbx_strand_id
1 'polypeptide(L)'
;MLSRRQLQRENLYFAKPTTQSAYKIYTCPTWDLIVRADITIKKGSSTETKRITLHPGATTAWNNIRFTLIGTVVPQLPILSATFMTNFKNIAIVEPAHKGQLISNTIGQFQCSTLSNAKQFRCQFTSKCCTCSKGIQKATCICSDGNFTKHMTNSRLPLAGKNFLLYKRKINLYAKVNIGSTLQMQIVAENLAIRSRMHKGTCFIQVSELEGCYSCLAGATLGLVCKRNEGEMTANIECPSQNQMAKCTKTGYLNKLIFHFDISKVSLN
;
A
#
# COMPACT_ATOMS: atom_id res chain seq x y z
N MET A 1 5.51 -19.22 33.97
CA MET A 1 6.40 -19.35 35.14
C MET A 1 7.81 -19.62 34.63
N LEU A 2 8.70 -18.63 34.68
CA LEU A 2 10.14 -18.90 34.61
C LEU A 2 10.64 -18.94 36.05
N SER A 3 11.13 -20.11 36.43
CA SER A 3 11.55 -20.48 37.76
C SER A 3 12.64 -19.54 38.28
N ARG A 4 12.36 -18.86 39.38
CA ARG A 4 13.37 -18.29 40.29
C ARG A 4 14.04 -19.45 41.03
N ARG A 5 15.35 -19.64 40.81
CA ARG A 5 16.40 -19.92 41.82
C ARG A 5 17.58 -20.66 41.17
N GLN A 6 18.63 -19.92 40.84
CA GLN A 6 20.00 -20.34 41.13
C GLN A 6 20.77 -19.10 41.59
N LEU A 7 21.24 -19.17 42.84
CA LEU A 7 22.09 -18.19 43.50
C LEU A 7 23.54 -18.44 43.05
N GLN A 8 24.02 -17.64 42.11
CA GLN A 8 25.41 -17.22 42.03
C GLN A 8 25.40 -15.72 41.75
N ARG A 9 26.37 -14.96 42.30
CA ARG A 9 26.51 -13.51 42.12
C ARG A 9 26.72 -13.18 40.63
N GLU A 10 25.64 -13.11 39.87
CA GLU A 10 25.62 -12.66 38.49
C GLU A 10 25.12 -11.22 38.44
N ASN A 11 25.92 -10.33 37.84
CA ASN A 11 25.49 -8.97 37.55
C ASN A 11 24.23 -9.03 36.68
N LEU A 12 23.08 -8.61 37.23
CA LEU A 12 21.83 -8.56 36.48
C LEU A 12 21.86 -7.36 35.53
N TYR A 13 22.05 -7.62 34.24
CA TYR A 13 21.80 -6.65 33.18
C TYR A 13 20.33 -6.74 32.76
N PHE A 14 19.68 -5.60 32.59
CA PHE A 14 18.33 -5.52 32.06
C PHE A 14 18.27 -4.47 30.95
N ALA A 15 17.47 -4.76 29.92
CA ALA A 15 17.23 -3.82 28.86
C ALA A 15 16.11 -2.85 29.25
N LYS A 16 16.24 -1.58 28.84
CA LYS A 16 15.28 -0.51 29.11
C LYS A 16 14.98 0.21 27.80
N PRO A 17 13.72 0.63 27.56
CA PRO A 17 13.39 1.34 26.33
C PRO A 17 14.04 2.73 26.36
N THR A 18 14.59 3.15 25.22
CA THR A 18 15.16 4.49 25.03
C THR A 18 14.09 5.54 24.74
N THR A 19 12.91 5.12 24.28
CA THR A 19 11.77 5.99 23.98
C THR A 19 10.47 5.38 24.50
N GLN A 20 9.43 6.20 24.65
CA GLN A 20 8.08 5.71 24.99
C GLN A 20 7.27 5.24 23.77
N SER A 21 7.87 5.28 22.57
CA SER A 21 7.19 4.90 21.34
C SER A 21 7.08 3.38 21.25
N ALA A 22 5.87 2.90 20.96
CA ALA A 22 5.60 1.50 20.69
C ALA A 22 5.08 1.34 19.26
N TYR A 23 5.46 0.22 18.64
CA TYR A 23 5.14 -0.10 17.27
C TYR A 23 4.39 -1.42 17.23
N LYS A 24 3.42 -1.53 16.32
CA LYS A 24 2.73 -2.77 16.00
C LYS A 24 3.15 -3.20 14.61
N ILE A 25 3.65 -4.43 14.50
CA ILE A 25 3.98 -5.08 13.23
C ILE A 25 2.84 -6.04 12.87
N TYR A 26 2.42 -6.05 11.62
CA TYR A 26 1.31 -6.89 11.15
C TYR A 26 1.37 -7.12 9.64
N THR A 27 0.69 -8.16 9.19
CA THR A 27 0.41 -8.45 7.77
C THR A 27 -1.09 -8.44 7.54
N CYS A 28 -1.51 -8.27 6.29
CA CYS A 28 -2.92 -8.36 5.87
C CYS A 28 -3.10 -9.67 5.09
N PRO A 29 -3.59 -10.76 5.72
CA PRO A 29 -3.75 -12.04 5.03
C PRO A 29 -4.84 -11.97 3.95
N THR A 30 -5.81 -11.10 4.12
CA THR A 30 -6.89 -10.84 3.15
C THR A 30 -7.07 -9.34 2.95
N TRP A 31 -7.59 -8.98 1.78
CA TRP A 31 -7.93 -7.61 1.40
C TRP A 31 -9.35 -7.56 0.87
N ASP A 32 -10.19 -6.72 1.46
CA ASP A 32 -11.56 -6.55 1.02
C ASP A 32 -11.60 -5.65 -0.23
N LEU A 33 -12.05 -6.21 -1.34
CA LEU A 33 -12.19 -5.47 -2.59
C LEU A 33 -13.41 -4.55 -2.56
N ILE A 34 -13.19 -3.30 -2.95
CA ILE A 34 -14.24 -2.29 -3.06
C ILE A 34 -14.08 -1.55 -4.39
N VAL A 35 -15.14 -1.50 -5.18
CA VAL A 35 -15.20 -0.71 -6.42
C VAL A 35 -16.05 0.52 -6.17
N ARG A 36 -15.50 1.71 -6.44
CA ARG A 36 -16.26 2.97 -6.43
C ARG A 36 -16.53 3.38 -7.86
N ALA A 37 -17.81 3.47 -8.22
CA ALA A 37 -18.24 3.83 -9.56
C ALA A 37 -19.02 5.15 -9.52
N ASP A 38 -18.71 6.05 -10.44
CA ASP A 38 -19.53 7.23 -10.71
C ASP A 38 -20.48 6.87 -11.86
N ILE A 39 -21.78 6.81 -11.56
CA ILE A 39 -22.81 6.42 -12.52
C ILE A 39 -23.61 7.64 -12.90
N THR A 40 -23.68 7.90 -14.20
CA THR A 40 -24.46 9.01 -14.77
C THR A 40 -25.63 8.44 -15.57
N ILE A 41 -26.84 8.85 -15.21
CA ILE A 41 -28.08 8.49 -15.91
C ILE A 41 -28.62 9.75 -16.58
N LYS A 42 -28.84 9.67 -17.90
CA LYS A 42 -29.48 10.73 -18.67
C LYS A 42 -30.91 10.31 -19.05
N LYS A 43 -31.92 11.04 -18.55
CA LYS A 43 -33.35 10.82 -18.85
C LYS A 43 -33.90 12.07 -19.56
N GLY A 44 -33.93 12.05 -20.88
CA GLY A 44 -34.34 13.24 -21.65
C GLY A 44 -33.40 14.42 -21.40
N SER A 45 -33.92 15.49 -20.80
CA SER A 45 -33.16 16.69 -20.40
C SER A 45 -32.50 16.60 -19.03
N SER A 46 -32.93 15.69 -18.14
CA SER A 46 -32.33 15.55 -16.80
C SER A 46 -31.11 14.62 -16.84
N THR A 47 -30.07 15.02 -16.13
CA THR A 47 -28.84 14.23 -15.93
C THR A 47 -28.59 14.13 -14.44
N GLU A 48 -28.56 12.90 -13.93
CA GLU A 48 -28.23 12.61 -12.54
C GLU A 48 -26.94 11.81 -12.48
N THR A 49 -26.03 12.22 -11.59
CA THR A 49 -24.79 11.51 -11.33
C THR A 49 -24.76 11.08 -9.87
N LYS A 50 -24.51 9.79 -9.62
CA LYS A 50 -24.36 9.27 -8.26
C LYS A 50 -23.12 8.40 -8.16
N ARG A 51 -22.36 8.61 -7.10
CA ARG A 51 -21.27 7.72 -6.71
C ARG A 51 -21.83 6.55 -5.91
N ILE A 52 -21.65 5.33 -6.41
CA ILE A 52 -22.01 4.11 -5.70
C ILE A 52 -20.76 3.32 -5.29
N THR A 53 -20.90 2.53 -4.24
CA THR A 53 -19.86 1.61 -3.78
C THR A 53 -20.36 0.19 -4.01
N LEU A 54 -19.62 -0.58 -4.79
CA LEU A 54 -19.92 -1.94 -5.15
C LEU A 54 -18.99 -2.88 -4.40
N HIS A 55 -19.58 -3.93 -3.83
CA HIS A 55 -18.88 -5.04 -3.21
C HIS A 55 -19.10 -6.29 -4.07
N PRO A 56 -18.09 -7.16 -4.24
CA PRO A 56 -18.26 -8.41 -4.97
C PRO A 56 -19.45 -9.22 -4.44
N GLY A 57 -20.31 -9.70 -5.35
CA GLY A 57 -21.49 -10.48 -5.03
C GLY A 57 -22.68 -9.70 -4.44
N ALA A 58 -22.50 -8.42 -4.10
CA ALA A 58 -23.58 -7.59 -3.54
C ALA A 58 -24.29 -6.78 -4.62
N THR A 59 -25.61 -6.62 -4.47
CA THR A 59 -26.44 -5.76 -5.30
C THR A 59 -26.64 -4.40 -4.65
N THR A 60 -26.32 -3.33 -5.38
CA THR A 60 -26.62 -1.95 -5.01
C THR A 60 -27.75 -1.42 -5.88
N ALA A 61 -28.84 -0.96 -5.26
CA ALA A 61 -29.96 -0.35 -5.97
C ALA A 61 -29.85 1.18 -5.99
N TRP A 62 -30.17 1.77 -7.13
CA TRP A 62 -30.39 3.21 -7.28
C TRP A 62 -31.57 3.46 -8.21
N ASN A 63 -32.66 3.98 -7.66
CA ASN A 63 -33.95 4.12 -8.36
C ASN A 63 -34.38 2.76 -8.94
N ASN A 64 -34.76 2.71 -10.22
CA ASN A 64 -35.20 1.50 -10.91
C ASN A 64 -34.03 0.70 -11.52
N ILE A 65 -32.80 0.94 -11.07
CA ILE A 65 -31.61 0.26 -11.59
C ILE A 65 -30.88 -0.44 -10.46
N ARG A 66 -30.58 -1.72 -10.67
CA ARG A 66 -29.80 -2.56 -9.76
C ARG A 66 -28.46 -2.87 -10.39
N PHE A 67 -27.40 -2.69 -9.61
CA PHE A 67 -26.02 -2.93 -10.01
C PHE A 67 -25.44 -4.04 -9.15
N THR A 68 -24.99 -5.13 -9.77
CA THR A 68 -24.32 -6.23 -9.06
C THR A 68 -22.93 -6.41 -9.64
N LEU A 69 -21.89 -6.39 -8.79
CA LEU A 69 -20.54 -6.73 -9.20
C LEU A 69 -20.39 -8.26 -9.16
N ILE A 70 -20.57 -8.91 -10.31
CA ILE A 70 -20.59 -10.38 -10.41
C ILE A 70 -19.19 -10.98 -10.58
N GLY A 71 -18.23 -10.20 -11.08
CA GLY A 71 -16.88 -10.67 -11.30
C GLY A 71 -15.87 -9.53 -11.36
N THR A 72 -14.63 -9.83 -10.98
CA THR A 72 -13.52 -8.89 -11.02
C THR A 72 -12.21 -9.65 -11.15
N VAL A 73 -11.35 -9.19 -12.04
CA VAL A 73 -9.98 -9.67 -12.16
C VAL A 73 -9.07 -8.54 -11.73
N VAL A 74 -8.59 -8.62 -10.49
CA VAL A 74 -7.59 -7.70 -9.96
C VAL A 74 -6.22 -8.35 -10.17
N PRO A 75 -5.29 -7.68 -10.88
CA PRO A 75 -3.95 -8.23 -11.06
C PRO A 75 -3.28 -8.49 -9.71
N GLN A 76 -2.49 -9.56 -9.65
CA GLN A 76 -1.76 -9.90 -8.43
C GLN A 76 -0.76 -8.79 -8.10
N LEU A 77 -0.88 -8.25 -6.89
CA LEU A 77 -0.02 -7.19 -6.38
C LEU A 77 0.82 -7.76 -5.23
N PRO A 78 2.10 -8.14 -5.45
CA PRO A 78 2.95 -8.72 -4.41
C PRO A 78 3.05 -7.83 -3.16
N ILE A 79 2.96 -6.50 -3.33
CA ILE A 79 3.00 -5.54 -2.22
C ILE A 79 1.86 -5.74 -1.20
N LEU A 80 0.76 -6.40 -1.57
CA LEU A 80 -0.34 -6.70 -0.65
C LEU A 80 0.04 -7.76 0.40
N SER A 81 1.10 -8.54 0.14
CA SER A 81 1.69 -9.50 1.09
C SER A 81 2.79 -8.91 1.98
N ALA A 82 3.07 -7.60 1.84
CA ALA A 82 4.12 -6.95 2.60
C ALA A 82 3.84 -6.92 4.12
N THR A 83 4.89 -6.73 4.90
CA THR A 83 4.80 -6.50 6.34
C THR A 83 4.69 -5.00 6.63
N PHE A 84 3.76 -4.63 7.49
CA PHE A 84 3.48 -3.26 7.86
C PHE A 84 3.86 -2.99 9.31
N MET A 85 4.43 -1.82 9.58
CA MET A 85 4.69 -1.30 10.91
C MET A 85 3.85 -0.05 11.15
N THR A 86 3.20 0.06 12.30
CA THR A 86 2.46 1.26 12.70
C THR A 86 2.89 1.76 14.07
N ASN A 87 3.06 3.08 14.21
CA ASN A 87 3.18 3.75 15.51
C ASN A 87 1.84 4.37 15.93
N PHE A 88 0.72 3.81 15.43
CA PHE A 88 -0.66 4.28 15.59
C PHE A 88 -0.98 5.61 14.88
N LYS A 89 0.02 6.46 14.61
CA LYS A 89 -0.13 7.69 13.81
C LYS A 89 0.19 7.49 12.34
N ASN A 90 1.25 6.75 12.03
CA ASN A 90 1.77 6.49 10.70
C ASN A 90 1.90 4.99 10.46
N ILE A 91 1.88 4.59 9.20
CA ILE A 91 2.15 3.22 8.76
C ILE A 91 3.35 3.28 7.82
N ALA A 92 4.23 2.29 7.90
CA ALA A 92 5.34 2.09 6.97
C ALA A 92 5.38 0.62 6.52
N ILE A 93 5.98 0.38 5.36
CA ILE A 93 6.37 -0.96 4.91
C ILE A 93 7.74 -1.28 5.51
N VAL A 94 7.91 -2.51 5.96
CA VAL A 94 9.13 -2.97 6.62
C VAL A 94 9.47 -4.38 6.18
N GLU A 95 10.69 -4.82 6.50
CA GLU A 95 11.11 -6.20 6.28
C GLU A 95 10.22 -7.20 7.05
N PRO A 96 10.11 -8.46 6.59
CA PRO A 96 9.34 -9.48 7.29
C PRO A 96 9.83 -9.71 8.73
N ALA A 97 8.89 -9.75 9.67
CA ALA A 97 9.15 -10.11 11.06
C ALA A 97 8.02 -10.98 11.60
N HIS A 98 8.28 -12.29 11.67
CA HIS A 98 7.30 -13.25 12.13
C HIS A 98 7.29 -13.37 13.65
N LYS A 99 6.11 -13.61 14.21
CA LYS A 99 5.93 -13.83 15.64
C LYS A 99 6.78 -15.01 16.11
N GLY A 100 7.56 -14.80 17.17
CA GLY A 100 8.45 -15.81 17.76
C GLY A 100 9.82 -15.91 17.10
N GLN A 101 10.04 -15.26 15.95
CA GLN A 101 11.36 -15.18 15.31
C GLN A 101 12.12 -13.95 15.80
N LEU A 102 12.98 -14.15 16.79
CA LEU A 102 13.79 -13.10 17.41
C LEU A 102 15.14 -12.98 16.69
N ILE A 103 15.19 -12.14 15.66
CA ILE A 103 16.38 -11.95 14.81
C ILE A 103 17.05 -10.62 15.16
N SER A 104 18.28 -10.66 15.67
CA SER A 104 19.08 -9.46 15.99
C SER A 104 19.25 -8.54 14.77
N ASN A 105 19.31 -7.22 15.00
CA ASN A 105 19.45 -6.19 13.95
C ASN A 105 18.27 -6.11 12.96
N THR A 106 17.10 -6.63 13.31
CA THR A 106 15.86 -6.48 12.53
C THR A 106 14.77 -5.85 13.38
N ILE A 107 13.69 -5.37 12.76
CA ILE A 107 12.49 -4.95 13.51
C ILE A 107 11.90 -6.07 14.40
N GLY A 108 12.20 -7.34 14.10
CA GLY A 108 11.71 -8.51 14.82
C GLY A 108 12.52 -8.88 16.07
N GLN A 109 13.61 -8.15 16.38
CA GLN A 109 14.50 -8.50 17.48
C GLN A 109 13.86 -8.38 18.87
N PHE A 110 12.93 -7.44 19.04
CA PHE A 110 12.16 -7.22 20.27
C PHE A 110 10.69 -7.48 19.99
N GLN A 111 10.13 -8.51 20.60
CA GLN A 111 8.71 -8.83 20.43
C GLN A 111 7.98 -8.84 21.76
N CYS A 112 6.89 -8.08 21.82
CA CYS A 112 6.06 -7.95 23.01
C CYS A 112 4.65 -8.43 22.65
N SER A 113 4.01 -9.19 23.54
CA SER A 113 2.68 -9.75 23.27
C SER A 113 1.56 -8.71 23.28
N THR A 114 1.76 -7.59 23.98
CA THR A 114 0.77 -6.50 24.11
C THR A 114 1.43 -5.13 24.07
N LEU A 115 0.64 -4.09 23.79
CA LEU A 115 1.09 -2.71 23.85
C LEU A 115 1.56 -2.31 25.25
N SER A 116 0.88 -2.81 26.30
CA SER A 116 1.28 -2.57 27.68
C SER A 116 2.67 -3.15 27.97
N ASN A 117 2.90 -4.40 27.53
CA ASN A 117 4.21 -5.05 27.66
C ASN A 117 5.29 -4.29 26.89
N ALA A 118 4.98 -3.76 25.70
CA ALA A 118 5.92 -2.92 24.95
C ALA A 118 6.31 -1.64 25.72
N LYS A 119 5.32 -0.92 26.28
CA LYS A 119 5.56 0.29 27.07
C LYS A 119 6.37 0.04 28.34
N GLN A 120 6.17 -1.12 28.97
CA GLN A 120 6.92 -1.54 30.15
C GLN A 120 8.20 -2.33 29.80
N PHE A 121 8.50 -2.48 28.50
CA PHE A 121 9.59 -3.27 27.95
C PHE A 121 9.69 -4.71 28.48
N ARG A 122 8.53 -5.33 28.73
CA ARG A 122 8.37 -6.75 29.05
C ARG A 122 8.34 -7.58 27.77
N CYS A 123 9.40 -7.47 26.98
CA CYS A 123 9.50 -8.04 25.64
C CYS A 123 10.48 -9.21 25.62
N GLN A 124 10.31 -10.11 24.66
CA GLN A 124 11.22 -11.20 24.38
C GLN A 124 12.26 -10.73 23.36
N PHE A 125 13.51 -11.14 23.58
CA PHE A 125 14.64 -10.92 22.68
C PHE A 125 15.69 -12.02 22.90
N THR A 126 16.56 -12.21 21.92
CA THR A 126 17.64 -13.21 22.01
C THR A 126 18.80 -12.69 22.86
N SER A 127 19.49 -13.58 23.57
CA SER A 127 20.71 -13.23 24.30
C SER A 127 21.81 -12.67 23.38
N LYS A 128 21.75 -12.99 22.08
CA LYS A 128 22.66 -12.44 21.05
C LYS A 128 22.37 -10.98 20.69
N CYS A 129 21.33 -10.34 21.22
CA CYS A 129 21.05 -8.93 20.96
C CYS A 129 22.06 -7.99 21.63
N CYS A 130 22.64 -8.42 22.75
CA CYS A 130 23.57 -7.59 23.52
C CYS A 130 24.76 -8.43 24.01
N THR A 131 25.96 -7.91 23.82
CA THR A 131 27.19 -8.47 24.38
C THR A 131 27.66 -7.56 25.50
N CYS A 132 27.72 -8.11 26.72
CA CYS A 132 28.18 -7.38 27.90
C CYS A 132 29.54 -7.91 28.35
N SER A 133 30.53 -7.03 28.49
CA SER A 133 31.83 -7.33 29.07
C SER A 133 31.94 -6.73 30.48
N LYS A 134 32.57 -7.47 31.39
CA LYS A 134 32.89 -6.98 32.73
C LYS A 134 34.23 -6.26 32.66
N GLY A 135 34.24 -4.94 32.84
CA GLY A 135 35.45 -4.18 33.11
C GLY A 135 35.77 -4.14 34.61
N ILE A 136 36.97 -3.68 34.95
CA ILE A 136 37.48 -3.62 36.34
C ILE A 136 36.60 -2.71 37.23
N GLN A 137 36.11 -1.59 36.69
CA GLN A 137 35.28 -0.62 37.44
C GLN A 137 33.83 -0.55 36.97
N LYS A 138 33.56 -0.90 35.71
CA LYS A 138 32.20 -0.85 35.13
C LYS A 138 32.01 -1.97 34.12
N ALA A 139 30.80 -2.49 34.06
CA ALA A 139 30.37 -3.33 32.96
C ALA A 139 29.99 -2.46 31.74
N THR A 140 30.30 -2.94 30.53
CA THR A 140 29.91 -2.27 29.28
C THR A 140 29.12 -3.25 28.43
N CYS A 141 27.94 -2.82 27.96
CA CYS A 141 27.09 -3.61 27.08
C CYS A 141 26.97 -2.93 25.73
N ILE A 142 27.16 -3.69 24.65
CA ILE A 142 26.96 -3.24 23.27
C ILE A 142 25.81 -4.06 22.70
N CYS A 143 24.79 -3.38 22.18
CA CYS A 143 23.57 -4.00 21.67
C CYS A 143 23.35 -3.69 20.18
N SER A 144 22.59 -4.55 19.51
CA SER A 144 22.08 -4.31 18.15
C SER A 144 21.22 -3.03 18.08
N ASP A 145 21.22 -2.37 16.92
CA ASP A 145 20.43 -1.13 16.73
C ASP A 145 18.94 -1.43 16.94
N GLY A 146 18.34 -0.79 17.94
CA GLY A 146 16.93 -0.88 18.29
C GLY A 146 16.07 0.25 17.75
N ASN A 147 16.63 1.13 16.91
CA ASN A 147 15.95 2.34 16.49
C ASN A 147 14.99 2.09 15.31
N PHE A 148 13.73 1.81 15.64
CA PHE A 148 12.66 1.62 14.64
C PHE A 148 12.24 2.92 13.93
N THR A 149 12.72 4.09 14.36
CA THR A 149 12.36 5.38 13.73
C THR A 149 12.84 5.44 12.28
N LYS A 150 14.03 4.92 11.99
CA LYS A 150 14.61 4.92 10.63
C LYS A 150 13.71 4.16 9.64
N HIS A 151 13.22 2.99 10.04
CA HIS A 151 12.30 2.17 9.23
C HIS A 151 10.97 2.89 8.97
N MET A 152 10.47 3.67 9.95
CA MET A 152 9.25 4.45 9.79
C MET A 152 9.41 5.62 8.81
N THR A 153 10.59 6.23 8.73
CA THR A 153 10.83 7.40 7.87
C THR A 153 11.02 7.00 6.40
N ASN A 154 11.77 5.94 6.13
CA ASN A 154 12.19 5.58 4.76
C ASN A 154 11.07 4.98 3.90
N SER A 155 10.04 4.39 4.50
CA SER A 155 8.99 3.67 3.77
C SER A 155 7.59 3.99 4.29
N ARG A 156 7.42 5.24 4.75
CA ARG A 156 6.16 5.76 5.28
C ARG A 156 5.09 5.84 4.19
N LEU A 157 3.85 5.50 4.54
CA LEU A 157 2.70 5.73 3.68
C LEU A 157 2.29 7.23 3.66
N PRO A 158 1.79 7.75 2.53
CA PRO A 158 1.41 7.03 1.31
C PRO A 158 2.62 6.58 0.48
N LEU A 159 2.54 5.34 -0.04
CA LEU A 159 3.54 4.79 -0.96
C LEU A 159 2.85 4.50 -2.29
N ALA A 160 3.28 5.22 -3.33
CA ALA A 160 2.86 4.98 -4.69
C ALA A 160 3.91 4.14 -5.41
N GLY A 161 3.48 3.06 -6.04
CA GLY A 161 4.26 2.30 -7.01
C GLY A 161 3.56 2.32 -8.37
N LYS A 162 4.14 1.60 -9.33
CA LYS A 162 3.64 1.51 -10.70
C LYS A 162 2.16 1.13 -10.79
N ASN A 163 1.77 0.04 -10.12
CA ASN A 163 0.43 -0.54 -10.21
C ASN A 163 -0.43 -0.31 -8.97
N PHE A 164 0.07 0.44 -7.97
CA PHE A 164 -0.61 0.56 -6.69
C PHE A 164 -0.36 1.89 -5.99
N LEU A 165 -1.27 2.25 -5.10
CA LEU A 165 -1.09 3.27 -4.08
C LEU A 165 -1.52 2.68 -2.74
N LEU A 166 -0.58 2.55 -1.82
CA LEU A 166 -0.85 2.20 -0.43
C LEU A 166 -0.99 3.48 0.38
N TYR A 167 -2.09 3.61 1.12
CA TYR A 167 -2.36 4.79 1.90
C TYR A 167 -3.18 4.48 3.14
N LYS A 168 -2.98 5.29 4.18
CA LYS A 168 -3.76 5.24 5.40
C LYS A 168 -4.95 6.18 5.29
N ARG A 169 -6.14 5.72 5.67
CA ARG A 169 -7.30 6.59 5.90
C ARG A 169 -7.90 6.27 7.26
N LYS A 170 -7.91 7.26 8.15
CA LYS A 170 -8.21 7.07 9.59
C LYS A 170 -7.29 6.01 10.18
N ILE A 171 -7.81 4.86 10.63
CA ILE A 171 -7.02 3.75 11.18
C ILE A 171 -6.75 2.62 10.18
N ASN A 172 -7.41 2.67 9.02
CA ASN A 172 -7.40 1.57 8.05
C ASN A 172 -6.34 1.79 6.97
N LEU A 173 -5.74 0.69 6.56
CA LEU A 173 -4.83 0.61 5.43
C LEU A 173 -5.63 0.31 4.16
N TYR A 174 -5.39 1.07 3.10
CA TYR A 174 -6.02 0.89 1.81
C TYR A 174 -4.96 0.70 0.72
N ALA A 175 -5.26 -0.18 -0.22
CA ALA A 175 -4.56 -0.30 -1.48
C ALA A 175 -5.49 0.14 -2.61
N LYS A 176 -5.03 1.09 -3.43
CA LYS A 176 -5.69 1.43 -4.70
C LYS A 176 -4.86 0.83 -5.82
N VAL A 177 -5.54 0.11 -6.72
CA VAL A 177 -4.94 -0.44 -7.94
C VAL A 177 -4.92 0.65 -9.01
N ASN A 178 -3.76 0.88 -9.63
CA ASN A 178 -3.56 1.90 -10.67
C ASN A 178 -3.40 1.30 -12.08
N ILE A 179 -3.61 -0.01 -12.20
CA ILE A 179 -3.59 -0.75 -13.47
C ILE A 179 -5.01 -1.20 -13.86
N GLY A 180 -5.23 -1.45 -15.15
CA GLY A 180 -6.50 -1.92 -15.69
C GLY A 180 -6.96 -3.17 -14.95
N SER A 181 -8.19 -3.13 -14.46
CA SER A 181 -8.85 -4.28 -13.85
C SER A 181 -10.13 -4.54 -14.63
N THR A 182 -10.37 -5.80 -14.96
CA THR A 182 -11.60 -6.18 -15.63
C THR A 182 -12.70 -6.32 -14.59
N LEU A 183 -13.77 -5.56 -14.77
CA LEU A 183 -14.96 -5.62 -13.92
C LEU A 183 -16.11 -6.17 -14.74
N GLN A 184 -16.78 -7.18 -14.20
CA GLN A 184 -18.02 -7.69 -14.76
C GLN A 184 -19.18 -7.24 -13.87
N MET A 185 -19.99 -6.34 -14.40
CA MET A 185 -21.13 -5.78 -13.70
C MET A 185 -22.42 -6.20 -14.39
N GLN A 186 -23.35 -6.74 -13.61
CA GLN A 186 -24.72 -6.96 -14.05
C GLN A 186 -25.54 -5.71 -13.74
N ILE A 187 -26.23 -5.20 -14.76
CA ILE A 187 -27.16 -4.07 -14.62
C ILE A 187 -28.55 -4.59 -14.95
N VAL A 188 -29.49 -4.41 -14.02
CA VAL A 188 -30.91 -4.68 -14.25
C VAL A 188 -31.65 -3.36 -14.16
N ALA A 189 -32.28 -2.95 -15.25
CA ALA A 189 -33.05 -1.71 -15.34
C ALA A 189 -34.54 -2.05 -15.53
N GLU A 190 -35.36 -1.73 -14.52
CA GLU A 190 -36.79 -2.00 -14.54
C GLU A 190 -37.51 -0.84 -15.25
N ASN A 191 -38.39 -1.17 -16.20
CA ASN A 191 -39.17 -0.21 -16.99
C ASN A 191 -38.32 0.81 -17.78
N LEU A 192 -37.13 0.43 -18.22
CA LEU A 192 -36.21 1.27 -19.00
C LEU A 192 -35.70 0.51 -20.23
N ALA A 193 -35.66 1.18 -21.39
CA ALA A 193 -35.02 0.66 -22.60
C ALA A 193 -33.56 1.13 -22.67
N ILE A 194 -32.61 0.20 -22.83
CA ILE A 194 -31.18 0.51 -22.93
C ILE A 194 -30.78 0.61 -24.40
N ARG A 195 -30.27 1.77 -24.82
CA ARG A 195 -29.65 1.96 -26.14
C ARG A 195 -28.15 2.12 -25.97
N SER A 196 -27.39 1.14 -26.47
CA SER A 196 -25.93 1.21 -26.46
C SER A 196 -25.43 2.20 -27.52
N ARG A 197 -24.47 3.05 -27.15
CA ARG A 197 -23.76 3.94 -28.07
C ARG A 197 -22.26 3.83 -27.79
N MET A 198 -21.54 3.28 -28.75
CA MET A 198 -20.08 3.22 -28.70
C MET A 198 -19.50 4.48 -29.35
N HIS A 199 -18.66 5.20 -28.61
CA HIS A 199 -17.92 6.35 -29.13
C HIS A 199 -16.53 5.90 -29.58
N LYS A 200 -16.17 6.14 -30.85
CA LYS A 200 -14.80 6.00 -31.33
C LYS A 200 -14.10 7.35 -31.14
N GLY A 201 -13.21 7.44 -30.16
CA GLY A 201 -12.43 8.65 -29.90
C GLY A 201 -10.95 8.45 -30.20
N THR A 202 -10.26 9.55 -30.49
CA THR A 202 -8.80 9.60 -30.64
C THR A 202 -8.17 10.31 -29.44
N CYS A 203 -7.04 9.78 -28.98
CA CYS A 203 -6.22 10.37 -27.93
C CYS A 203 -5.03 11.12 -28.54
N PHE A 204 -4.65 12.23 -27.91
CA PHE A 204 -3.41 12.94 -28.18
C PHE A 204 -2.59 12.99 -26.89
N ILE A 205 -1.31 12.67 -26.99
CA ILE A 205 -0.42 12.48 -25.84
C ILE A 205 0.77 13.42 -25.97
N GLN A 206 1.11 14.09 -24.88
CA GLN A 206 2.35 14.86 -24.73
C GLN A 206 3.06 14.39 -23.46
N VAL A 207 4.35 14.07 -23.57
CA VAL A 207 5.14 13.50 -22.46
C VAL A 207 6.21 14.49 -21.99
N SER A 208 6.50 14.48 -20.70
CA SER A 208 7.65 15.17 -20.10
C SER A 208 8.89 14.28 -20.10
N GLU A 209 9.99 14.79 -19.54
CA GLU A 209 11.14 13.95 -19.21
C GLU A 209 10.79 12.96 -18.08
N LEU A 210 11.57 11.88 -18.03
CA LEU A 210 11.48 10.82 -17.03
C LEU A 210 12.44 11.13 -15.88
N GLU A 211 11.92 11.20 -14.65
CA GLU A 211 12.70 11.56 -13.46
C GLU A 211 12.56 10.53 -12.34
N GLY A 212 13.66 10.05 -11.76
CA GLY A 212 13.64 9.22 -10.54
C GLY A 212 14.80 8.23 -10.47
N CYS A 213 14.54 7.04 -9.92
CA CYS A 213 15.56 6.01 -9.69
C CYS A 213 15.28 4.69 -10.41
N TYR A 214 16.35 3.96 -10.70
CA TYR A 214 16.34 2.56 -11.12
C TYR A 214 16.63 1.65 -9.92
N SER A 215 16.21 0.39 -9.98
CA SER A 215 16.38 -0.63 -8.92
C SER A 215 15.89 -0.20 -7.53
N CYS A 216 14.81 0.60 -7.48
CA CYS A 216 14.26 1.16 -6.24
C CYS A 216 12.73 1.00 -6.19
N LEU A 217 12.14 1.00 -4.99
CA LEU A 217 10.69 0.91 -4.83
C LEU A 217 9.94 2.13 -5.35
N ALA A 218 10.54 3.32 -5.27
CA ALA A 218 9.91 4.57 -5.72
C ALA A 218 9.76 4.65 -7.25
N GLY A 219 10.68 4.03 -7.99
CA GLY A 219 10.74 4.05 -9.45
C GLY A 219 11.08 5.42 -10.04
N ALA A 220 10.86 5.53 -11.35
CA ALA A 220 10.97 6.77 -12.13
C ALA A 220 9.57 7.24 -12.56
N THR A 221 9.38 8.56 -12.61
CA THR A 221 8.11 9.22 -12.88
C THR A 221 8.12 9.87 -14.25
N LEU A 222 7.05 9.68 -15.02
CA LEU A 222 6.79 10.36 -16.28
C LEU A 222 5.51 11.20 -16.17
N GLY A 223 5.60 12.49 -16.51
CA GLY A 223 4.44 13.34 -16.72
C GLY A 223 3.86 13.10 -18.12
N LEU A 224 2.57 12.82 -18.20
CA LEU A 224 1.87 12.57 -19.46
C LEU A 224 0.57 13.35 -19.52
N VAL A 225 0.49 14.35 -20.40
CA VAL A 225 -0.76 15.07 -20.68
C VAL A 225 -1.54 14.32 -21.76
N CYS A 226 -2.70 13.76 -21.39
CA CYS A 226 -3.59 13.09 -22.35
C CYS A 226 -4.82 13.93 -22.66
N LYS A 227 -5.01 14.25 -23.94
CA LYS A 227 -6.17 14.94 -24.51
C LYS A 227 -7.01 13.98 -25.36
N ARG A 228 -8.31 14.24 -25.46
CA ARG A 228 -9.23 13.47 -26.31
C ARG A 228 -10.26 14.33 -27.00
N ASN A 229 -10.80 13.86 -28.12
CA ASN A 229 -11.85 14.57 -28.87
C ASN A 229 -13.28 14.31 -28.32
N GLU A 230 -13.63 13.06 -28.00
CA GLU A 230 -15.00 12.64 -27.64
C GLU A 230 -15.05 11.62 -26.51
N GLY A 231 -16.10 11.65 -25.68
CA GLY A 231 -16.29 10.75 -24.51
C GLY A 231 -15.18 10.75 -23.43
N GLU A 232 -15.50 10.54 -22.15
CA GLU A 232 -14.40 10.25 -21.20
C GLU A 232 -13.75 8.91 -21.60
N MET A 233 -12.41 8.90 -21.68
CA MET A 233 -11.67 7.70 -22.08
C MET A 233 -10.42 7.52 -21.22
N THR A 234 -9.99 6.27 -21.13
CA THR A 234 -8.71 5.87 -20.54
C THR A 234 -7.87 5.26 -21.64
N ALA A 235 -6.66 5.76 -21.83
CA ALA A 235 -5.70 5.22 -22.79
C ALA A 235 -4.84 4.15 -22.09
N ASN A 236 -4.61 3.04 -22.78
CA ASN A 236 -3.57 2.08 -22.42
C ASN A 236 -2.26 2.55 -23.05
N ILE A 237 -1.25 2.81 -22.22
CA ILE A 237 0.10 3.17 -22.62
C ILE A 237 0.93 1.90 -22.60
N GLU A 238 1.33 1.44 -23.78
CA GLU A 238 2.11 0.23 -23.95
C GLU A 238 3.57 0.59 -24.15
N CYS A 239 4.44 0.08 -23.28
CA CYS A 239 5.89 0.12 -23.44
C CYS A 239 6.41 -1.32 -23.55
N PRO A 240 7.59 -1.56 -24.15
CA PRO A 240 8.08 -2.91 -24.49
C PRO A 240 8.04 -3.93 -23.34
N SER A 241 8.24 -3.48 -22.10
CA SER A 241 8.21 -4.32 -20.90
C SER A 241 7.14 -3.93 -19.88
N GLN A 242 6.37 -2.86 -20.14
CA GLN A 242 5.58 -2.18 -19.11
C GLN A 242 4.34 -1.51 -19.68
N ASN A 243 3.16 -1.83 -19.13
CA ASN A 243 1.92 -1.14 -19.48
C ASN A 243 1.44 -0.24 -18.34
N GLN A 244 0.80 0.87 -18.71
CA GLN A 244 0.25 1.88 -17.80
C GLN A 244 -1.08 2.42 -18.32
N MET A 245 -1.92 2.96 -17.45
CA MET A 245 -3.17 3.62 -17.86
C MET A 245 -3.11 5.13 -17.66
N ALA A 246 -3.63 5.88 -18.63
CA ALA A 246 -3.74 7.33 -18.57
C ALA A 246 -5.20 7.79 -18.72
N LYS A 247 -5.66 8.66 -17.83
CA LYS A 247 -6.95 9.35 -17.96
C LYS A 247 -6.83 10.45 -19.00
N CYS A 248 -7.81 10.55 -19.90
CA CYS A 248 -7.84 11.57 -20.95
C CYS A 248 -9.11 12.43 -20.87
N THR A 249 -8.95 13.75 -20.96
CA THR A 249 -10.06 14.72 -20.91
C THR A 249 -10.04 15.62 -22.14
N LYS A 250 -11.13 16.36 -22.41
CA LYS A 250 -11.19 17.29 -23.55
C LYS A 250 -10.12 18.39 -23.46
N THR A 251 -9.91 18.92 -22.26
CA THR A 251 -8.94 19.99 -22.00
C THR A 251 -7.51 19.48 -21.82
N GLY A 252 -7.34 18.18 -21.63
CA GLY A 252 -6.06 17.56 -21.26
C GLY A 252 -6.01 17.27 -19.77
N TYR A 253 -5.51 16.09 -19.42
CA TYR A 253 -5.29 15.67 -18.04
C TYR A 253 -3.84 15.27 -17.85
N LEU A 254 -3.18 15.86 -16.86
CA LEU A 254 -1.82 15.51 -16.48
C LEU A 254 -1.85 14.21 -15.64
N ASN A 255 -1.39 13.13 -16.25
CA ASN A 255 -1.16 11.85 -15.61
C ASN A 255 0.28 11.81 -15.09
N LYS A 256 0.44 11.27 -13.88
CA LYS A 256 1.75 10.99 -13.30
C LYS A 256 1.94 9.47 -13.31
N LEU A 257 2.71 8.97 -14.28
CA LEU A 257 2.96 7.55 -14.46
C LEU A 257 4.26 7.16 -13.75
N ILE A 258 4.30 5.97 -13.15
CA ILE A 258 5.49 5.45 -12.44
C ILE A 258 5.97 4.19 -13.16
N PHE A 259 7.24 4.15 -13.52
CA PHE A 259 7.89 3.02 -14.17
C PHE A 259 9.04 2.50 -13.30
N HIS A 260 9.30 1.21 -13.38
CA HIS A 260 10.36 0.55 -12.61
C HIS A 260 11.38 -0.05 -13.57
N PHE A 261 12.61 0.45 -13.53
CA PHE A 261 13.69 -0.01 -14.42
C PHE A 261 14.82 -0.61 -13.58
N ASP A 262 15.52 -1.58 -14.15
CA ASP A 262 16.73 -2.17 -13.55
C ASP A 262 18.01 -1.56 -14.12
N ILE A 263 17.88 -0.66 -15.09
CA ILE A 263 18.97 0.00 -15.81
C ILE A 263 18.85 1.52 -15.72
N SER A 264 19.99 2.21 -15.79
CA SER A 264 20.08 3.67 -15.66
C SER A 264 19.78 4.44 -16.95
N LYS A 265 19.82 3.80 -18.12
CA LYS A 265 19.55 4.43 -19.42
C LYS A 265 18.39 3.73 -20.12
N VAL A 266 17.32 4.47 -20.37
CA VAL A 266 16.08 3.97 -20.97
C VAL A 266 15.76 4.77 -22.22
N SER A 267 15.58 4.10 -23.36
CA SER A 267 15.03 4.70 -24.58
C SER A 267 13.52 4.43 -24.64
N LEU A 268 12.73 5.49 -24.57
CA LEU A 268 11.28 5.44 -24.80
C LEU A 268 11.06 5.73 -26.30
N ASN A 269 10.89 4.68 -27.10
CA ASN A 269 10.44 4.81 -28.49
C ASN A 269 8.93 5.00 -28.55
#